data_AF-A0A1G1FVE1-F1
#
_entry.id   AF-A0A1G1FVE1-F1
#
_cell.length_a   1.000
_cell.length_b   1.000
_cell.length_c   1.000
_cell.angle_alpha   90.00
_cell.angle_beta   90.00
_cell.angle_gamma   90.00
#
_symmetry.space_group_name_H-M   'P 1'
#
loop_
_entity.id
_entity.type
_entity.pdbx_description
1 polymer ?
#
loop_
_entity_poly.entity_id
_entity_poly.type
_entity_poly.pdbx_seq_one_letter_code
_entity_poly.pdbx_strand_id
1 'polypeptide(L)'
;MFSIVPIKGSELSRYDADKELLRTAIMAELDAINLYEQMADTTENGALKKIFLDVAREEKTHVGEFQALLISLDPQHADELRTGEQEVMEKTEVRNEAA
;
A
#
# COMPACT_ATOMS: atom_id res chain seq x y z
N MET A 1 9.97 -9.72 3.74
CA MET A 1 10.64 -8.86 2.76
C MET A 1 11.28 -9.65 1.61
N PHE A 2 10.68 -9.61 0.42
CA PHE A 2 11.31 -10.15 -0.79
C PHE A 2 12.37 -9.17 -1.30
N SER A 3 13.64 -9.43 -1.02
CA SER A 3 14.76 -8.54 -1.39
C SER A 3 15.17 -8.60 -2.86
N ILE A 4 14.39 -9.23 -3.74
CA ILE A 4 14.68 -9.25 -5.18
C ILE A 4 13.34 -9.27 -5.91
N VAL A 5 13.07 -8.22 -6.70
CA VAL A 5 12.11 -8.31 -7.81
C VAL A 5 12.94 -8.72 -9.02
N PRO A 6 12.94 -9.99 -9.45
CA PRO A 6 13.61 -10.37 -10.67
C PRO A 6 12.77 -9.88 -11.85
N ILE A 7 12.92 -8.60 -12.21
CA ILE A 7 12.39 -8.08 -13.47
C ILE A 7 13.21 -8.74 -14.57
N LYS A 8 12.69 -9.87 -15.08
CA LYS A 8 13.28 -10.60 -16.21
C LYS A 8 13.01 -9.77 -17.46
N GLY A 9 13.92 -8.83 -17.74
CA GLY A 9 13.75 -7.78 -18.74
C GLY A 9 13.87 -8.23 -20.19
N SER A 10 13.13 -9.24 -20.65
CA SER A 10 13.13 -9.61 -22.06
C SER A 10 11.85 -9.33 -22.84
N GLU A 11 10.69 -9.05 -22.23
CA GLU A 11 9.43 -8.92 -23.02
C GLU A 11 8.39 -7.91 -22.51
N LEU A 12 8.60 -7.21 -21.38
CA LEU A 12 7.64 -6.22 -20.89
C LEU A 12 7.86 -4.85 -21.54
N SER A 13 6.78 -4.20 -21.95
CA SER A 13 6.86 -2.79 -22.33
C SER A 13 7.31 -1.99 -21.10
N ARG A 14 8.12 -0.95 -21.31
CA ARG A 14 8.67 -0.14 -20.20
C ARG A 14 7.57 0.41 -19.27
N TYR A 15 6.39 0.66 -19.84
CA TYR A 15 5.20 1.10 -19.11
C TYR A 15 4.62 0.03 -18.19
N ASP A 16 4.64 -1.24 -18.58
CA ASP A 16 4.19 -2.34 -17.71
C ASP A 16 5.15 -2.55 -16.54
N ALA A 17 6.46 -2.39 -16.78
CA ALA A 17 7.47 -2.45 -15.73
C ALA A 17 7.29 -1.37 -14.66
N ASP A 18 6.96 -0.12 -15.04
CA ASP A 18 6.73 0.97 -14.08
C ASP A 18 5.52 0.69 -13.17
N LYS A 19 4.44 0.11 -13.71
CA LYS A 19 3.27 -0.32 -12.91
C LYS A 19 3.64 -1.42 -11.91
N GLU A 20 4.44 -2.40 -12.34
CA GLU A 20 4.91 -3.48 -11.46
C GLU A 20 5.80 -2.95 -10.33
N LEU A 21 6.68 -1.99 -10.63
CA LEU A 21 7.51 -1.33 -9.63
C LEU A 21 6.66 -0.62 -8.57
N LEU A 22 5.63 0.12 -8.99
CA LEU A 22 4.73 0.83 -8.07
C LEU A 22 3.92 -0.12 -7.20
N ARG A 23 3.36 -1.19 -7.77
CA ARG A 23 2.65 -2.21 -6.98
C ARG A 23 3.57 -2.90 -5.98
N THR A 24 4.82 -3.18 -6.38
CA THR A 24 5.82 -3.74 -5.46
C THR A 24 6.15 -2.77 -4.33
N ALA A 25 6.30 -1.47 -4.63
CA ALA A 25 6.54 -0.45 -3.61
C ALA A 25 5.37 -0.38 -2.61
N ILE A 26 4.12 -0.35 -3.09
CA ILE A 26 2.92 -0.38 -2.22
C ILE A 26 2.93 -1.62 -1.32
N MET A 27 3.27 -2.79 -1.86
CA MET A 27 3.39 -4.02 -1.05
C MET A 27 4.45 -3.91 0.05
N ALA A 28 5.59 -3.27 -0.24
CA ALA A 28 6.66 -3.08 0.74
C ALA A 28 6.21 -2.15 1.87
N GLU A 29 5.52 -1.06 1.55
CA GLU A 29 5.01 -0.14 2.58
C GLU A 29 3.93 -0.80 3.45
N LEU A 30 3.03 -1.60 2.86
CA LEU A 30 2.03 -2.36 3.62
C LEU A 30 2.66 -3.41 4.55
N ASP A 31 3.75 -4.07 4.13
CA ASP A 31 4.54 -4.97 4.98
C ASP A 31 5.16 -4.20 6.16
N ALA A 32 5.74 -3.03 5.88
CA ALA A 32 6.35 -2.16 6.90
C ALA A 32 5.32 -1.65 7.93
N ILE A 33 4.14 -1.20 7.49
CA ILE A 33 3.04 -0.76 8.37
C ILE A 33 2.68 -1.88 9.35
N ASN A 34 2.39 -3.08 8.83
CA ASN A 34 2.01 -4.21 9.68
C ASN A 34 3.13 -4.59 10.65
N LEU A 35 4.38 -4.59 10.18
CA LEU A 35 5.55 -4.89 11.01
C LEU A 35 5.69 -3.91 12.18
N TYR A 36 5.64 -2.61 11.90
CA TYR A 36 5.84 -1.58 12.93
C TYR A 36 4.66 -1.51 13.91
N GLU A 37 3.42 -1.67 13.45
CA GLU A 37 2.26 -1.75 14.36
C GLU A 37 2.36 -2.97 15.30
N GLN A 38 2.76 -4.14 14.78
CA GLN A 38 2.97 -5.34 15.62
C GLN A 38 4.13 -5.16 16.63
N MET A 39 5.22 -4.52 16.22
CA MET A 39 6.34 -4.20 17.13
C MET A 39 5.91 -3.21 18.22
N ALA A 40 5.09 -2.21 17.87
CA ALA A 40 4.54 -1.24 18.81
C ALA A 40 3.60 -1.88 19.85
N ASP A 41 2.84 -2.90 19.45
CA ASP A 41 1.96 -3.64 20.35
C ASP A 41 2.71 -4.66 21.22
N THR A 42 3.84 -5.17 20.75
CA THR A 42 4.65 -6.16 21.48
C THR A 42 5.56 -5.52 22.53
N THR A 43 6.01 -4.28 22.32
CA THR A 43 6.97 -3.63 23.22
C THR A 43 6.31 -2.97 24.44
N GLU A 44 6.90 -3.16 25.63
CA GLU A 44 6.51 -2.42 26.84
C GLU A 44 7.24 -1.05 26.94
N ASN A 45 8.23 -0.78 26.08
CA ASN A 45 8.97 0.48 26.09
C ASN A 45 8.17 1.58 25.37
N GLY A 46 7.68 2.55 26.15
CA GLY A 46 6.86 3.65 25.63
C GLY A 46 7.54 4.53 24.56
N ALA A 47 8.87 4.66 24.58
CA ALA A 47 9.60 5.40 23.55
C ALA A 47 9.62 4.62 22.22
N LEU A 48 9.86 3.30 22.28
CA LEU A 48 9.81 2.44 21.08
C LEU A 48 8.40 2.41 20.49
N LYS A 49 7.38 2.23 21.33
CA LYS A 49 5.98 2.27 20.89
C LYS A 49 5.65 3.55 20.14
N LYS A 50 6.06 4.70 20.67
CA LYS A 50 5.83 6.00 20.03
C LYS A 50 6.49 6.09 18.66
N ILE A 51 7.76 5.70 18.56
CA ILE A 51 8.50 5.77 17.28
C ILE A 51 7.92 4.81 16.25
N PHE A 52 7.64 3.56 16.62
CA PHE A 52 7.06 2.59 15.68
C PHE A 52 5.71 3.04 15.13
N LEU A 53 4.83 3.60 15.97
CA LEU A 53 3.54 4.12 15.50
C LEU A 53 3.69 5.36 14.61
N ASP A 54 4.68 6.21 14.86
CA ASP A 54 4.93 7.38 14.02
C ASP A 54 5.48 6.97 12.65
N VAL A 55 6.44 6.03 12.62
CA VAL A 55 6.96 5.48 11.36
C VAL A 55 5.85 4.76 10.59
N ALA A 56 5.04 3.91 11.24
CA ALA A 56 3.91 3.25 10.59
C ALA A 56 2.90 4.24 9.97
N ARG A 57 2.72 5.42 10.58
CA ARG A 57 1.89 6.50 10.02
C ARG A 57 2.52 7.12 8.79
N GLU A 58 3.83 7.30 8.77
CA GLU A 58 4.57 7.81 7.59
C GLU A 58 4.50 6.81 6.43
N GLU A 59 4.65 5.51 6.67
CA GLU A 59 4.53 4.50 5.61
C GLU A 59 3.12 4.46 4.98
N LYS A 60 2.06 4.76 5.75
CA LYS A 60 0.70 4.95 5.18
C LYS A 60 0.63 6.14 4.21
N THR A 61 1.45 7.16 4.42
CA THR A 61 1.57 8.28 3.48
C THR A 61 2.29 7.83 2.21
N HIS A 62 3.37 7.06 2.34
CA HIS A 62 4.10 6.51 1.20
C HIS A 62 3.23 5.57 0.34
N VAL A 63 2.35 4.75 0.95
CA VAL A 63 1.31 4.01 0.22
C VAL A 63 0.49 4.95 -0.66
N GLY A 64 0.04 6.08 -0.10
CA GLY A 64 -0.72 7.09 -0.84
C GLY A 64 0.05 7.71 -2.01
N GLU A 65 1.33 8.03 -1.82
CA GLU A 65 2.20 8.58 -2.87
C GLU A 65 2.34 7.61 -4.06
N PHE A 66 2.65 6.34 -3.78
CA PHE A 66 2.80 5.32 -4.83
C PHE A 66 1.46 4.99 -5.49
N GLN A 67 0.37 4.92 -4.72
CA GLN A 67 -0.97 4.67 -5.24
C GLN A 67 -1.44 5.79 -6.18
N ALA A 68 -1.17 7.06 -5.84
CA ALA A 68 -1.52 8.20 -6.68
C ALA A 68 -0.82 8.13 -8.05
N LEU A 69 0.47 7.77 -8.06
CA LEU A 69 1.21 7.59 -9.30
C LEU A 69 0.71 6.36 -10.08
N LEU A 70 0.41 5.25 -9.40
CA LEU A 70 -0.11 4.04 -10.04
C LEU A 70 -1.45 4.30 -10.73
N ILE A 71 -2.37 5.02 -10.09
CA ILE A 71 -3.66 5.41 -10.70
C ILE A 71 -3.47 6.26 -11.95
N SER A 72 -2.51 7.19 -11.94
CA SER A 72 -2.22 8.02 -13.11
C SER A 72 -1.66 7.21 -14.29
N LEU A 73 -0.96 6.11 -13.99
CA LEU A 73 -0.34 5.23 -14.98
C LEU A 73 -1.21 4.03 -15.31
N ASP A 74 -2.25 3.68 -14.56
CA ASP A 74 -3.04 2.47 -14.80
C ASP A 74 -4.55 2.75 -14.64
N PRO A 75 -5.22 3.29 -15.68
CA PRO A 75 -6.63 3.66 -15.61
C PRO A 75 -7.54 2.49 -15.23
N GLN A 76 -7.23 1.27 -15.68
CA GLN A 76 -8.00 0.08 -15.31
C GLN A 76 -7.93 -0.17 -13.80
N HIS A 77 -6.75 -0.03 -13.18
CA HIS A 77 -6.61 -0.16 -11.73
C HIS A 77 -7.45 0.88 -10.98
N ALA A 78 -7.52 2.12 -11.49
CA ALA A 78 -8.36 3.16 -10.93
C ALA A 78 -9.87 2.84 -11.02
N ASP A 79 -10.30 2.25 -12.14
CA ASP A 79 -11.69 1.81 -12.34
C ASP A 79 -12.04 0.67 -11.37
N GLU A 80 -11.18 -0.34 -11.27
CA GLU A 80 -11.38 -1.49 -10.38
C GLU A 80 -11.36 -1.10 -8.89
N LEU A 81 -10.55 -0.11 -8.49
CA LEU A 81 -10.60 0.41 -7.11
C LEU A 81 -11.98 0.99 -6.77
N ARG A 82 -12.57 1.78 -7.68
CA ARG A 82 -13.92 2.35 -7.50
C ARG A 82 -14.99 1.27 -7.47
N THR A 83 -14.90 0.28 -8.35
CA THR A 83 -15.80 -0.89 -8.32
C THR A 83 -15.67 -1.64 -7.00
N GLY A 84 -14.45 -1.87 -6.51
CA GLY A 84 -14.20 -2.53 -5.23
C GLY A 84 -14.83 -1.80 -4.04
N GLU A 85 -14.74 -0.46 -4.01
CA GLU A 85 -15.41 0.36 -3.00
C GLU A 85 -16.94 0.17 -3.05
N GLN A 86 -17.54 0.18 -4.23
CA GLN A 86 -18.98 -0.08 -4.42
C GLN A 86 -19.37 -1.48 -3.95
N GLU A 87 -18.60 -2.50 -4.32
CA GLU A 87 -18.87 -3.87 -3.89
C GLU A 87 -18.84 -4.02 -2.36
N VAL A 88 -17.94 -3.34 -1.66
CA VAL A 88 -17.91 -3.35 -0.18
C VAL A 88 -19.16 -2.69 0.38
N MET A 89 -19.58 -1.55 -0.17
CA MET A 89 -20.81 -0.86 0.25
C MET A 89 -22.07 -1.69 0.01
N GLU A 90 -22.11 -2.53 -1.02
CA GLU A 90 -23.24 -3.41 -1.30
C GLU A 90 -23.23 -4.68 -0.43
N LYS A 91 -22.04 -5.26 -0.20
CA LYS A 91 -21.87 -6.53 0.53
C LYS A 91 -21.80 -6.35 2.05
N THR A 92 -21.56 -5.12 2.53
CA THR A 92 -21.41 -4.81 3.95
C THR A 92 -22.27 -3.60 4.33
N GLU A 93 -22.63 -3.45 5.61
CA GLU A 93 -23.33 -2.25 6.10
C GLU A 93 -22.37 -1.06 6.34
N VAL A 94 -21.15 -1.12 5.81
CA VAL A 94 -20.16 -0.04 5.96
C VAL A 94 -20.61 1.15 5.11
N ARG A 95 -21.23 2.14 5.75
CA ARG A 95 -21.36 3.48 5.19
C ARG A 95 -20.04 4.22 5.40
N ASN A 96 -19.53 4.84 4.34
CA ASN A 96 -18.41 5.78 4.44
C ASN A 96 -18.72 6.85 5.50
N GLU A 97 -18.06 6.78 6.65
CA GLU A 97 -18.11 7.82 7.70
C GLU A 97 -17.10 8.96 7.45
N ALA A 98 -16.34 8.92 6.36
CA ALA A 98 -15.37 9.96 6.02
C ALA A 98 -15.97 10.98 5.04
N ALA A 99 -16.43 12.11 5.60
CA ALA A 99 -16.60 13.39 4.91
C ALA A 99 -15.73 14.44 5.59
#